data_AF-A0AAV6ZAI7-F1
#
_entry.id   AF-A0AAV6ZAI7-F1
#
_cell.length_a   1.000
_cell.length_b   1.000
_cell.length_c   1.000
_cell.angle_alpha   90.00
_cell.angle_beta   90.00
_cell.angle_gamma   90.00
#
_symmetry.space_group_name_H-M   'P 1'
#
loop_
_entity.id
_entity.type
_entity.pdbx_description
1 polymer ?
#
loop_
_entity_poly.entity_id
_entity_poly.type
_entity_poly.pdbx_seq_one_letter_code
_entity_poly.pdbx_strand_id
1 'polypeptide(L)'
;MDYLSGNRSLLHLVPKLIYSNASQDRTEISWKVFLKEGKSLEVEGKSVQVKHSGIYLIYSQVFYKDNTYTMGHIILRKKDGDSEDSDKLLSCIQSMPGDRALAYNTCYTSGVFRLCKGQTISLVIPRINATLDISSQATFLGIVRL
;
A
#
# COMPACT_ATOMS: atom_id res chain seq x y z
N MET A 1 29.44 19.05 17.30
CA MET A 1 29.10 17.69 17.74
C MET A 1 27.64 17.46 17.39
N ASP A 2 27.36 16.95 16.18
CA ASP A 2 26.01 16.60 15.73
C ASP A 2 25.84 15.08 15.85
N TYR A 3 25.35 14.62 16.99
CA TYR A 3 25.18 13.20 17.28
C TYR A 3 23.72 12.75 17.37
N LEU A 4 22.74 13.50 16.82
CA LEU A 4 21.30 13.17 16.94
C LEU A 4 20.40 13.54 15.74
N SER A 5 20.90 13.70 14.52
CA SER A 5 20.03 13.76 13.32
C SER A 5 19.64 12.34 12.90
N GLY A 6 18.63 11.78 13.57
CA GLY A 6 18.20 10.39 13.41
C GLY A 6 17.98 9.98 11.96
N ASN A 7 18.52 8.81 11.61
CA ASN A 7 18.40 8.13 10.31
C ASN A 7 16.97 7.63 10.00
N ARG A 8 15.95 8.22 10.66
CA ARG A 8 14.55 7.83 10.56
C ARG A 8 13.97 8.38 9.27
N SER A 9 13.28 7.53 8.54
CA SER A 9 12.50 7.95 7.39
C SER A 9 11.15 7.28 7.45
N LEU A 10 10.11 8.08 7.34
CA LEU A 10 8.73 7.65 7.46
C LEU A 10 7.94 8.24 6.31
N LEU A 11 6.99 7.46 5.81
CA LEU A 11 6.00 7.89 4.85
C LEU A 11 4.65 7.30 5.25
N HIS A 12 3.65 8.17 5.41
CA HIS A 12 2.26 7.77 5.61
C HIS A 12 1.41 8.38 4.48
N LEU A 13 0.65 7.53 3.81
CA LEU A 13 -0.09 7.83 2.59
C LEU A 13 -1.56 7.56 2.79
N VAL A 14 -2.37 8.42 2.19
CA VAL A 14 -3.83 8.32 2.16
C VAL A 14 -4.32 8.34 0.70
N PRO A 15 -5.49 7.78 0.40
CA PRO A 15 -6.02 7.77 -0.95
C PRO A 15 -6.16 9.16 -1.55
N LYS A 16 -5.79 9.31 -2.82
CA LYS A 16 -6.09 10.48 -3.65
C LYS A 16 -7.19 10.16 -4.66
N LEU A 17 -6.98 9.11 -5.46
CA LEU A 17 -7.90 8.61 -6.49
C LEU A 17 -7.80 7.09 -6.57
N ILE A 18 -8.91 6.45 -6.96
CA ILE A 18 -8.99 5.02 -7.25
C ILE A 18 -9.09 4.82 -8.77
N TYR A 19 -8.43 3.79 -9.28
CA TYR A 19 -8.49 3.39 -10.68
C TYR A 19 -8.81 1.91 -10.78
N SER A 20 -9.77 1.55 -11.62
CA SER A 20 -10.03 0.16 -11.98
C SER A 20 -9.37 -0.16 -13.32
N ASN A 21 -8.61 -1.25 -13.35
CA ASN A 21 -7.97 -1.77 -14.53
C ASN A 21 -8.63 -3.11 -14.90
N ALA A 22 -9.52 -3.06 -15.89
CA ALA A 22 -10.27 -4.23 -16.36
C ALA A 22 -9.39 -5.30 -16.99
N SER A 23 -8.29 -4.94 -17.68
CA SER A 23 -7.44 -5.92 -18.35
C SER A 23 -6.59 -6.74 -17.38
N GLN A 24 -6.31 -6.21 -16.20
CA GLN A 24 -5.48 -6.85 -15.18
C GLN A 24 -6.27 -7.31 -13.95
N ASP A 25 -7.60 -7.35 -14.05
CA ASP A 25 -8.55 -7.67 -12.99
C ASP A 25 -8.21 -7.04 -11.61
N ARG A 26 -7.94 -5.72 -11.59
CA ARG A 26 -7.49 -5.05 -10.37
C ARG A 26 -8.00 -3.64 -10.20
N THR A 27 -8.01 -3.19 -8.96
CA THR A 27 -8.22 -1.81 -8.56
C THR A 27 -6.96 -1.31 -7.85
N GLU A 28 -6.53 -0.10 -8.18
CA GLU A 28 -5.32 0.53 -7.67
C GLU A 28 -5.63 1.88 -7.04
N ILE A 29 -4.84 2.26 -6.04
CA ILE A 29 -4.97 3.54 -5.33
C ILE A 29 -3.79 4.41 -5.72
N SER A 30 -4.06 5.62 -6.20
CA SER A 30 -3.05 6.68 -6.20
C SER A 30 -3.03 7.38 -4.85
N TRP A 31 -1.83 7.73 -4.42
CA TRP A 31 -1.57 8.16 -3.07
C TRP A 31 -1.32 9.66 -2.98
N LYS A 32 -1.79 10.25 -1.88
CA LYS A 32 -1.40 11.57 -1.40
C LYS A 32 -0.56 11.39 -0.14
N VAL A 33 0.52 12.16 -0.04
CA VAL A 33 1.33 12.22 1.20
C VAL A 33 0.50 12.87 2.30
N PHE A 34 0.35 12.16 3.42
CA PHE A 34 -0.22 12.71 4.65
C PHE A 34 0.88 13.11 5.63
N LEU A 35 1.91 12.28 5.78
CA LEU A 35 3.11 12.56 6.58
C LEU A 35 4.35 12.02 5.86
N LYS A 36 5.43 12.80 5.85
CA LYS A 36 6.73 12.39 5.28
C LYS A 36 7.88 12.95 6.13
N GLU A 37 8.83 12.09 6.44
CA GLU A 37 10.08 12.43 7.12
C GLU A 37 11.26 11.71 6.44
N GLY A 38 12.38 12.40 6.31
CA GLY A 38 13.59 11.87 5.68
C GLY A 38 13.49 11.74 4.15
N LYS A 39 14.49 11.06 3.57
CA LYS A 39 14.71 10.98 2.11
C LYS A 39 14.78 9.54 1.59
N SER A 40 14.36 8.55 2.37
CA SER A 40 14.48 7.14 1.98
C SER A 40 13.36 6.66 1.05
N LEU A 41 12.28 7.41 0.95
CA LEU A 41 11.06 7.02 0.24
C LEU A 41 10.52 8.20 -0.60
N GLU A 42 10.07 7.91 -1.81
CA GLU A 42 9.44 8.86 -2.71
C GLU A 42 8.14 8.29 -3.30
N VAL A 43 7.08 9.10 -3.37
CA VAL A 43 5.78 8.67 -3.92
C VAL A 43 5.74 8.96 -5.41
N GLU A 44 5.36 7.95 -6.20
CA GLU A 44 5.23 8.00 -7.64
C GLU A 44 3.81 7.59 -8.05
N GLY A 45 2.83 8.45 -7.78
CA GLY A 45 1.43 8.21 -8.11
C GLY A 45 0.82 7.04 -7.33
N LYS A 46 0.87 5.82 -7.88
CA LYS A 46 0.28 4.59 -7.30
C LYS A 46 1.28 3.78 -6.47
N SER A 47 2.55 4.17 -6.48
CA SER A 47 3.64 3.42 -5.87
C SER A 47 4.58 4.29 -5.04
N VAL A 48 5.49 3.65 -4.33
CA VAL A 48 6.56 4.27 -3.55
C VAL A 48 7.90 3.71 -3.98
N GLN A 49 8.81 4.56 -4.44
CA GLN A 49 10.17 4.18 -4.78
C GLN A 49 11.08 4.28 -3.54
N VAL A 50 11.90 3.25 -3.34
CA VAL A 50 12.91 3.18 -2.29
C VAL A 50 14.19 3.85 -2.78
N LYS A 51 14.63 4.91 -2.10
CA LYS A 51 15.82 5.69 -2.45
C LYS A 51 17.09 5.22 -1.72
N HIS A 52 16.92 4.58 -0.56
CA HIS A 52 18.02 4.08 0.25
C HIS A 52 17.75 2.63 0.68
N SER A 53 18.70 1.73 0.48
CA SER A 53 18.54 0.34 0.93
C SER A 53 18.48 0.26 2.46
N GLY A 54 17.68 -0.67 3.00
CA GLY A 54 17.49 -0.81 4.44
C GLY A 54 16.44 -1.85 4.82
N ILE A 55 16.13 -1.91 6.11
CA ILE A 55 15.02 -2.68 6.65
C ILE A 55 13.85 -1.71 6.86
N TYR A 56 12.66 -2.12 6.44
CA TYR A 56 11.47 -1.29 6.46
C TYR A 56 10.30 -2.04 7.08
N LEU A 57 9.61 -1.38 8.01
CA LEU A 57 8.25 -1.74 8.37
C LEU A 57 7.30 -1.22 7.29
N ILE A 58 6.43 -2.07 6.76
CA ILE A 58 5.33 -1.72 5.87
C ILE A 58 4.03 -2.09 6.58
N TYR A 59 3.05 -1.18 6.57
CA TYR A 59 1.71 -1.42 7.09
C TYR A 59 0.65 -0.82 6.17
N SER A 60 -0.50 -1.47 6.08
CA SER A 60 -1.60 -1.02 5.23
C SER A 60 -2.96 -1.36 5.82
N GLN A 61 -3.93 -0.49 5.58
CA GLN A 61 -5.35 -0.75 5.82
C GLN A 61 -6.17 -0.34 4.61
N VAL A 62 -7.18 -1.14 4.28
CA VAL A 62 -8.23 -0.75 3.32
C VAL A 62 -9.60 -1.05 3.95
N PHE A 63 -10.52 -0.10 3.88
CA PHE A 63 -11.90 -0.27 4.33
C PHE A 63 -12.81 -0.60 3.15
N TYR A 64 -13.24 -1.85 3.04
CA TYR A 64 -14.11 -2.32 1.96
C TYR A 64 -15.59 -2.07 2.26
N LYS A 65 -16.32 -1.64 1.23
CA LYS A 65 -17.78 -1.48 1.20
C LYS A 65 -18.35 -2.26 0.01
N ASP A 66 -18.02 -3.55 -0.04
CA ASP A 66 -18.14 -4.41 -1.22
C ASP A 66 -18.64 -5.79 -0.80
N ASN A 67 -19.68 -6.31 -1.46
CA ASN A 67 -20.30 -7.59 -1.12
C ASN A 67 -19.75 -8.77 -1.93
N THR A 68 -18.66 -8.58 -2.66
CA THR A 68 -17.88 -9.69 -3.24
C THR A 68 -17.41 -10.61 -2.12
N TYR A 69 -17.62 -11.92 -2.25
CA TYR A 69 -17.46 -12.91 -1.17
C TYR A 69 -16.14 -12.78 -0.38
N THR A 70 -15.06 -12.40 -1.06
CA THR A 70 -13.79 -12.02 -0.45
C THR A 70 -13.25 -10.73 -1.04
N MET A 71 -12.80 -9.86 -0.14
CA MET A 71 -12.07 -8.65 -0.46
C MET A 71 -10.71 -8.66 0.22
N GLY A 72 -9.77 -7.90 -0.33
CA GLY A 72 -8.40 -7.96 0.12
C GLY A 72 -7.47 -7.13 -0.74
N HIS A 73 -6.25 -6.96 -0.25
CA HIS A 73 -5.20 -6.26 -0.99
C HIS A 73 -3.87 -6.99 -0.83
N ILE A 74 -2.97 -6.71 -1.76
CA ILE A 74 -1.63 -7.28 -1.83
C ILE A 74 -0.64 -6.13 -1.89
N ILE A 75 0.39 -6.20 -1.05
CA ILE A 75 1.57 -5.33 -1.16
C ILE A 75 2.57 -6.03 -2.06
N LEU A 76 2.90 -5.37 -3.16
CA LEU A 76 3.85 -5.86 -4.16
C LEU A 76 5.16 -5.11 -4.08
N ARG A 77 6.26 -5.81 -4.38
CA ARG A 77 7.59 -5.25 -4.60
C ARG A 77 8.02 -5.53 -6.03
N LYS A 78 8.23 -4.47 -6.83
CA LYS A 78 8.88 -4.56 -8.14
C LYS A 78 10.39 -4.37 -7.97
N LYS A 79 11.20 -5.19 -8.66
CA LYS A 79 12.66 -5.02 -8.70
C LYS A 79 13.01 -3.80 -9.58
N ASP A 80 14.22 -3.27 -9.37
CA ASP A 80 14.78 -2.22 -10.22
C ASP A 80 15.01 -2.75 -11.65
N GLY A 81 14.78 -1.93 -12.67
CA GLY A 81 15.10 -2.28 -14.07
C GLY A 81 14.07 -3.15 -14.81
N ASP A 82 12.80 -2.74 -14.79
CA ASP A 82 11.75 -3.14 -15.75
C ASP A 82 11.39 -4.64 -15.87
N SER A 83 11.76 -5.47 -14.90
CA SER A 83 11.17 -6.82 -14.83
C SER A 83 9.67 -6.70 -14.57
N GLU A 84 8.84 -7.28 -15.44
CA GLU A 84 7.40 -7.50 -15.19
C GLU A 84 7.15 -8.28 -13.88
N ASP A 85 8.17 -9.01 -13.40
CA ASP A 85 8.13 -9.75 -12.15
C ASP A 85 8.01 -8.84 -10.92
N SER A 86 6.99 -9.15 -10.11
CA SER A 86 6.75 -8.53 -8.81
C SER A 86 6.61 -9.60 -7.73
N ASP A 87 7.25 -9.37 -6.59
CA ASP A 87 7.15 -10.25 -5.43
C ASP A 87 5.97 -9.80 -4.54
N LYS A 88 5.17 -10.75 -4.04
CA LYS A 88 4.16 -10.48 -3.02
C LYS A 88 4.84 -10.41 -1.65
N LEU A 89 4.78 -9.25 -0.97
CA LEU A 89 5.31 -9.08 0.37
C LEU A 89 4.28 -9.43 1.44
N LEU A 90 3.08 -8.87 1.32
CA LEU A 90 1.98 -9.04 2.26
C LEU A 90 0.68 -9.22 1.50
N SER A 91 -0.25 -9.94 2.09
CA SER A 91 -1.65 -9.94 1.68
C SER A 91 -2.55 -9.77 2.89
N CYS A 92 -3.72 -9.21 2.65
CA CYS A 92 -4.81 -9.15 3.61
C CYS A 92 -6.07 -9.65 2.89
N ILE A 93 -6.81 -10.58 3.49
CA ILE A 93 -8.03 -11.16 2.93
C ILE A 93 -9.11 -11.13 4.00
N GLN A 94 -10.32 -10.70 3.63
CA GLN A 94 -11.50 -10.68 4.47
C GLN A 94 -12.66 -11.33 3.73
N SER A 95 -13.47 -12.09 4.46
CA SER A 95 -14.78 -12.53 3.98
C SER A 95 -15.76 -11.37 4.12
N MET A 96 -16.61 -11.17 3.11
CA MET A 96 -17.62 -10.11 3.14
C MET A 96 -19.02 -10.70 3.29
N PRO A 97 -19.90 -10.09 4.09
CA PRO A 97 -21.33 -10.40 4.06
C PRO A 97 -21.91 -10.25 2.65
N GLY A 98 -22.80 -11.18 2.26
CA GLY A 98 -23.50 -11.11 0.98
C GLY A 98 -24.54 -9.98 0.92
N ASP A 99 -25.10 -9.59 2.08
CA ASP A 99 -25.97 -8.43 2.21
C ASP A 99 -25.16 -7.14 2.07
N ARG A 100 -25.43 -6.40 0.99
CA ARG A 100 -24.76 -5.13 0.68
C ARG A 100 -24.93 -4.08 1.77
N ALA A 101 -26.04 -4.11 2.51
CA ALA A 101 -26.29 -3.17 3.60
C ALA A 101 -25.40 -3.45 4.83
N LEU A 102 -24.73 -4.61 4.87
CA LEU A 102 -23.87 -5.05 5.98
C LEU A 102 -22.42 -5.30 5.53
N ALA A 103 -22.11 -5.17 4.24
CA ALA A 103 -20.82 -5.53 3.65
C ALA A 103 -19.70 -4.50 3.91
N TYR A 104 -19.33 -4.34 5.19
CA TYR A 104 -18.34 -3.38 5.67
C TYR A 104 -17.25 -4.10 6.47
N ASN A 105 -16.01 -4.08 6.00
CA ASN A 105 -14.87 -4.64 6.74
C ASN A 105 -13.58 -3.88 6.45
N THR A 106 -12.82 -3.58 7.50
CA THR A 106 -11.43 -3.15 7.38
C THR A 106 -10.51 -4.36 7.26
N CYS A 107 -9.50 -4.28 6.41
CA CYS A 107 -8.45 -5.29 6.31
C CYS A 107 -7.11 -4.60 6.56
N TYR A 108 -6.43 -4.96 7.66
CA TYR A 108 -5.11 -4.46 8.02
C TYR A 108 -4.05 -5.56 7.91
N THR A 109 -2.87 -5.23 7.40
CA THR A 109 -1.69 -6.12 7.42
C THR A 109 -0.40 -5.32 7.59
N SER A 110 0.65 -5.97 8.09
CA SER A 110 1.93 -5.34 8.40
C SER A 110 3.08 -6.36 8.39
N GLY A 111 4.29 -5.93 8.06
CA GLY A 111 5.49 -6.77 8.10
C GLY A 111 6.78 -5.97 7.91
N VAL A 112 7.90 -6.61 8.23
CA VAL A 112 9.24 -6.02 8.12
C VAL A 112 10.02 -6.69 7.00
N PHE A 113 10.54 -5.89 6.07
CA PHE A 113 11.22 -6.38 4.87
C PHE A 113 12.51 -5.63 4.60
N ARG A 114 13.50 -6.35 4.05
CA ARG A 114 14.68 -5.71 3.45
C ARG A 114 14.32 -5.21 2.06
N LEU A 115 14.48 -3.91 1.84
CA LEU A 115 14.27 -3.25 0.55
C LEU A 115 15.59 -2.66 0.04
N CYS A 116 15.79 -2.74 -1.26
CA CYS A 116 16.95 -2.18 -1.96
C CYS A 116 16.56 -0.88 -2.66
N LYS A 117 17.52 0.03 -2.79
CA LYS A 117 17.41 1.22 -3.65
C LYS A 117 16.92 0.81 -5.06
N GLY A 118 16.02 1.61 -5.63
CA GLY A 118 15.44 1.39 -6.96
C GLY A 118 14.19 0.51 -6.95
N GLN A 119 13.96 -0.28 -5.89
CA GLN A 119 12.74 -1.08 -5.77
C GLN A 119 11.52 -0.19 -5.52
N THR A 120 10.38 -0.67 -6.00
CA THR A 120 9.11 0.04 -5.90
C THR A 120 8.08 -0.80 -5.15
N ILE A 121 7.36 -0.17 -4.23
CA ILE A 121 6.28 -0.77 -3.44
C ILE A 121 4.93 -0.26 -3.94
N SER A 122 3.98 -1.15 -4.15
CA SER A 122 2.61 -0.79 -4.51
C SER A 122 1.59 -1.62 -3.75
N LEU A 123 0.36 -1.12 -3.66
CA LEU A 123 -0.79 -1.82 -3.11
C LEU A 123 -1.80 -2.03 -4.23
N VAL A 124 -2.22 -3.27 -4.44
CA VAL A 124 -3.24 -3.63 -5.43
C VAL A 124 -4.38 -4.40 -4.77
N ILE A 125 -5.60 -4.14 -5.23
CA ILE A 125 -6.80 -4.88 -4.86
C ILE A 125 -7.13 -5.78 -6.06
N PRO A 126 -7.04 -7.12 -5.95
CA PRO A 126 -7.22 -8.05 -7.08
C PRO A 126 -8.70 -8.27 -7.41
N ARG A 127 -9.42 -7.17 -7.62
CA ARG A 127 -10.83 -7.09 -8.04
C ARG A 127 -11.01 -5.83 -8.88
N ILE A 128 -11.66 -5.94 -10.03
CA ILE A 128 -12.14 -4.75 -10.75
C ILE A 128 -13.28 -4.06 -9.98
N ASN A 129 -13.38 -2.74 -10.16
CA ASN A 129 -14.47 -1.92 -9.60
C ASN A 129 -14.67 -2.10 -8.09
N ALA A 130 -13.59 -2.38 -7.35
CA ALA A 130 -13.65 -2.59 -5.91
C ALA A 130 -14.19 -1.34 -5.21
N THR A 131 -15.22 -1.52 -4.37
CA THR A 131 -15.81 -0.42 -3.61
C THR A 131 -15.15 -0.31 -2.23
N LEU A 132 -14.57 0.86 -1.94
CA LEU A 132 -13.84 1.10 -0.69
C LEU A 132 -14.01 2.54 -0.20
N ASP A 133 -13.77 2.75 1.09
CA ASP A 133 -13.78 4.07 1.72
C ASP A 133 -12.43 4.78 1.53
N ILE A 134 -12.45 5.97 0.94
CA ILE A 134 -11.24 6.76 0.64
C ILE A 134 -10.86 7.77 1.73
N SER A 135 -11.55 7.76 2.88
CA SER A 135 -11.18 8.64 3.99
C SER A 135 -9.81 8.27 4.57
N SER A 136 -9.05 9.29 4.96
CA SER A 136 -7.65 9.15 5.42
C SER A 136 -7.47 8.26 6.64
N GLN A 137 -8.50 8.13 7.48
CA GLN A 137 -8.48 7.31 8.68
C GLN A 137 -8.87 5.84 8.43
N ALA A 138 -9.53 5.57 7.30
CA ALA A 138 -10.06 4.24 6.99
C ALA A 138 -9.13 3.43 6.08
N THR A 139 -8.54 4.10 5.09
CA THR A 139 -7.65 3.49 4.11
C THR A 139 -6.33 4.24 4.06
N PHE A 140 -5.20 3.53 4.21
CA PHE A 140 -3.87 4.13 4.24
C PHE A 140 -2.78 3.09 3.95
N LEU A 141 -1.60 3.59 3.55
CA LEU A 141 -0.37 2.82 3.39
C LEU A 141 0.76 3.58 4.10
N GLY A 142 1.54 2.89 4.93
CA GLY A 142 2.70 3.49 5.55
C GLY A 142 3.94 2.61 5.48
N ILE A 143 5.09 3.29 5.43
CA ILE A 143 6.40 2.68 5.29
C ILE A 143 7.38 3.45 6.19
N VAL A 144 8.10 2.71 7.05
CA VAL A 144 9.04 3.28 8.03
C VAL A 144 10.36 2.55 7.91
N ARG A 145 11.46 3.29 7.76
CA ARG A 145 12.82 2.76 7.82
C ARG A 145 13.20 2.50 9.28
N LEU A 146 13.68 1.29 9.56
CA LEU A 146 14.16 0.86 10.88
C LEU A 146 15.67 1.08 11.02
#